data_AF-V6F245-F1
#
_entry.id   AF-V6F245-F1
#
_cell.length_a   1.000
_cell.length_b   1.000
_cell.length_c   1.000
_cell.angle_alpha   90.00
_cell.angle_beta   90.00
_cell.angle_gamma   90.00
#
_symmetry.space_group_name_H-M   'P 1'
#
loop_
_entity.id
_entity.type
_entity.pdbx_description
1 polymer ?
#
loop_
_entity_poly.entity_id
_entity_poly.type
_entity_poly.pdbx_seq_one_letter_code
_entity_poly.pdbx_strand_id
1 'polypeptide(L)'
;MWTKESRRIYERHGLRYPSDLTDEEWAVVEPLIPPAKRGGRQRTVNVREVLNGVFYVLMTGCQWRALPKDLPPRSTVHEYLGLWEMGWHPGPHPPCAFR
;
A
#
# COMPACT_ATOMS: atom_id res chain seq x y z
N MET A 1 -0.31 18.53 24.05
CA MET A 1 -1.57 18.18 24.74
C MET A 1 -2.61 17.83 23.69
N TRP A 2 -3.35 16.74 23.83
CA TRP A 2 -4.37 16.33 22.86
C TRP A 2 -5.60 17.25 22.97
N THR A 3 -5.86 18.08 21.94
CA THR A 3 -6.99 19.02 21.91
C THR A 3 -8.18 18.44 21.14
N LYS A 4 -9.39 19.00 21.33
CA LYS A 4 -10.58 18.61 20.56
C LYS A 4 -10.40 18.81 19.05
N GLU A 5 -9.65 19.83 18.66
CA GLU A 5 -9.34 20.13 17.27
C GLU A 5 -8.37 19.11 16.67
N SER A 6 -7.30 18.75 17.39
CA SER A 6 -6.41 17.66 16.98
C SER A 6 -7.15 16.32 16.87
N ARG A 7 -8.10 16.04 17.79
CA ARG A 7 -8.91 14.82 17.74
C ARG A 7 -9.62 14.67 16.40
N ARG A 8 -10.22 15.75 15.89
CA ARG A 8 -10.97 15.77 14.64
C ARG A 8 -10.08 15.54 13.42
N ILE A 9 -8.85 16.07 13.44
CA ILE A 9 -7.86 15.88 12.37
C ILE A 9 -7.39 14.43 12.30
N TYR A 10 -7.25 13.74 13.43
CA TYR A 10 -6.85 12.33 13.50
C TYR A 10 -8.02 11.35 13.54
N GLU A 11 -9.26 11.84 13.43
CA GLU A 11 -10.46 11.01 13.55
C GLU A 11 -10.70 10.25 12.25
N ARG A 12 -10.22 9.01 12.21
CA ARG A 12 -10.33 8.13 11.03
C ARG A 12 -11.62 7.31 11.02
N HIS A 13 -12.76 7.98 11.11
CA HIS A 13 -14.07 7.34 11.06
C HIS A 13 -14.43 6.84 9.65
N GLY A 14 -15.10 5.68 9.58
CA GLY A 14 -15.61 5.11 8.32
C GLY A 14 -14.61 4.23 7.56
N LEU A 15 -13.34 4.18 7.98
CA LEU A 15 -12.36 3.24 7.44
C LEU A 15 -12.51 1.85 8.06
N ARG A 16 -12.14 0.81 7.31
CA ARG A 16 -12.10 -0.56 7.83
C ARG A 16 -10.97 -0.72 8.85
N TYR A 17 -9.77 -0.24 8.52
CA TYR A 17 -8.67 -0.13 9.47
C TYR A 17 -8.21 1.32 9.62
N PRO A 18 -7.76 1.75 10.82
CA PRO A 18 -7.16 3.07 11.01
C PRO A 18 -5.94 3.33 10.10
N SER A 19 -5.30 2.26 9.62
CA SER A 19 -4.17 2.29 8.70
C SER A 19 -4.55 2.48 7.23
N ASP A 20 -5.83 2.31 6.88
CA ASP A 20 -6.27 2.40 5.49
C ASP A 20 -6.17 3.85 5.00
N LEU A 21 -5.98 4.01 3.69
CA LEU A 21 -5.98 5.33 3.06
C LEU A 21 -7.40 5.83 2.84
N THR A 22 -7.65 7.10 3.20
CA THR A 22 -8.86 7.79 2.73
C THR A 22 -8.78 8.05 1.23
N ASP A 23 -9.89 8.47 0.63
CA ASP A 23 -9.93 8.80 -0.80
C ASP A 23 -9.03 10.00 -1.12
N GLU A 24 -8.96 10.98 -0.22
CA GLU A 24 -8.12 12.16 -0.35
C GLU A 24 -6.63 11.80 -0.26
N GLU A 25 -6.26 10.94 0.68
CA GLU A 25 -4.88 10.46 0.82
C GLU A 25 -4.48 9.59 -0.36
N TRP A 26 -5.39 8.74 -0.83
CA TRP A 26 -5.19 7.94 -2.03
C TRP A 26 -4.92 8.83 -3.24
N ALA A 27 -5.67 9.92 -3.43
CA ALA A 27 -5.49 10.84 -4.55
C ALA A 27 -4.10 11.50 -4.57
N VAL A 28 -3.44 11.65 -3.41
CA VAL A 28 -2.06 12.16 -3.31
C VAL A 28 -1.04 11.07 -3.64
N VAL A 29 -1.28 9.83 -3.21
CA VAL A 29 -0.31 8.72 -3.35
C VAL A 29 -0.39 8.06 -4.72
N GLU A 30 -1.59 7.85 -5.27
CA GLU A 30 -1.83 7.19 -6.55
C GLU A 30 -0.92 7.68 -7.70
N PRO A 31 -0.76 8.99 -7.96
CA PRO A 31 0.08 9.46 -9.07
C PRO A 31 1.57 9.19 -8.89
N LEU A 32 2.02 8.91 -7.66
CA LEU A 32 3.41 8.54 -7.38
C LEU A 32 3.69 7.08 -7.71
N ILE A 33 2.64 6.27 -7.85
CA ILE A 33 2.77 4.86 -8.15
C ILE A 33 2.87 4.71 -9.66
N PRO A 34 3.95 4.10 -10.16
CA PRO A 34 4.16 3.99 -11.59
C PRO A 34 3.08 3.13 -12.25
N PRO A 35 2.64 3.51 -13.46
CA PRO A 35 1.66 2.73 -14.21
C PRO A 35 2.22 1.35 -14.55
N ALA A 36 1.33 0.38 -14.72
CA ALA A 36 1.71 -0.95 -15.17
C ALA A 36 2.48 -0.86 -16.50
N LYS A 37 3.60 -1.58 -16.62
CA LYS A 37 4.42 -1.56 -17.84
C LYS A 37 3.61 -2.06 -19.05
N ARG A 38 3.75 -1.36 -20.18
CA ARG A 38 3.14 -1.77 -21.46
C ARG A 38 3.90 -2.97 -22.03
N GLY A 39 3.19 -4.04 -22.39
CA GLY A 39 3.76 -5.23 -23.03
C GLY A 39 4.09 -6.41 -22.10
N GLY A 40 3.90 -6.27 -20.78
CA GLY A 40 3.98 -7.37 -19.81
C GLY A 40 2.60 -7.84 -19.33
N ARG A 41 2.58 -8.75 -18.36
CA ARG A 41 1.33 -9.16 -17.70
C ARG A 41 0.66 -7.93 -17.08
N GLN A 42 -0.61 -7.71 -17.43
CA GLN A 42 -1.38 -6.60 -16.88
C GLN A 42 -1.49 -6.76 -15.37
N ARG A 43 -1.31 -5.64 -14.67
CA ARG A 43 -1.53 -5.57 -13.23
C ARG A 43 -3.01 -5.80 -12.95
N THR A 44 -3.35 -6.95 -12.35
CA THR A 44 -4.73 -7.30 -11.98
C THR A 44 -5.07 -6.95 -10.53
N VAL A 45 -4.07 -6.54 -9.73
CA VAL A 45 -4.23 -6.28 -8.30
C VAL A 45 -4.65 -4.83 -8.05
N ASN A 46 -5.59 -4.64 -7.12
CA ASN A 46 -5.94 -3.31 -6.63
C ASN A 46 -4.77 -2.74 -5.83
N VAL A 47 -4.19 -1.65 -6.33
CA VAL A 47 -3.00 -0.99 -5.78
C VAL A 47 -3.24 -0.44 -4.38
N ARG A 48 -4.42 0.18 -4.20
CA ARG A 48 -4.80 0.80 -2.95
C ARG A 48 -4.90 -0.23 -1.85
N GLU A 49 -5.52 -1.37 -2.14
CA GLU A 49 -5.61 -2.48 -1.17
C GLU A 49 -4.23 -3.06 -0.82
N VAL A 50 -3.30 -3.07 -1.77
CA VAL A 50 -1.92 -3.47 -1.49
C VAL A 50 -1.26 -2.48 -0.54
N LEU A 51 -1.43 -1.17 -0.74
CA LEU A 51 -0.91 -0.15 0.16
C LEU A 51 -1.58 -0.17 1.54
N ASN A 52 -2.89 -0.37 1.61
CA ASN A 52 -3.61 -0.59 2.86
C ASN A 52 -2.97 -1.76 3.64
N GLY A 53 -2.64 -2.86 2.94
CA GLY A 53 -1.94 -4.00 3.53
C GLY A 53 -0.52 -3.66 4.02
N VAL A 54 0.25 -2.88 3.25
CA VAL A 54 1.58 -2.41 3.66
C VAL A 54 1.47 -1.54 4.92
N PHE A 55 0.59 -0.54 4.91
CA PHE A 55 0.40 0.37 6.04
C PHE A 55 -0.15 -0.32 7.27
N TYR A 56 -1.00 -1.32 7.11
CA TYR A 56 -1.44 -2.15 8.22
C TYR A 56 -0.24 -2.79 8.94
N VAL A 57 0.68 -3.42 8.20
CA VAL A 57 1.87 -4.06 8.77
C VAL A 57 2.81 -3.03 9.39
N LEU A 58 3.06 -1.91 8.70
CA LEU A 58 3.96 -0.87 9.20
C LEU A 58 3.42 -0.15 10.45
N MET A 59 2.12 0.09 10.53
CA MET A 59 1.49 0.76 11.67
C MET A 59 1.34 -0.17 12.88
N THR A 60 0.99 -1.44 12.66
CA THR A 60 0.76 -2.40 13.76
C THR A 60 2.02 -3.14 14.20
N GLY A 61 3.04 -3.24 13.33
CA GLY A 61 4.23 -4.06 13.55
C GLY A 61 3.95 -5.58 13.54
N CYS A 62 2.79 -6.02 13.04
CA CYS A 62 2.40 -7.42 13.09
C CYS A 62 3.28 -8.30 12.18
N GLN A 63 3.37 -9.60 12.49
CA GLN A 63 4.02 -10.55 11.60
C GLN A 63 3.26 -10.67 10.27
N TRP A 64 3.95 -10.85 9.16
CA TRP A 64 3.35 -11.04 7.82
C TRP A 64 2.30 -12.16 7.72
N ARG A 65 2.40 -13.20 8.57
CA ARG A 65 1.40 -14.28 8.63
C ARG A 65 0.10 -13.87 9.31
N ALA A 66 0.14 -12.82 10.14
CA ALA A 66 -0.99 -12.25 10.86
C ALA A 66 -1.75 -11.19 10.03
N LEU A 67 -1.31 -10.90 8.80
CA LEU A 67 -2.05 -10.02 7.91
C LEU A 67 -3.50 -10.52 7.74
N PRO A 68 -4.51 -9.66 7.95
CA PRO A 68 -5.92 -10.00 7.76
C PRO A 68 -6.21 -10.58 6.37
N LYS A 69 -7.19 -11.49 6.28
CA LYS A 69 -7.49 -12.26 5.05
C LYS A 69 -8.35 -11.51 4.04
N ASP A 70 -8.97 -10.42 4.47
CA ASP A 70 -9.74 -9.47 3.70
C ASP A 70 -8.86 -8.39 3.05
N LEU A 71 -7.57 -8.35 3.39
CA LEU A 71 -6.53 -7.62 2.63
C LEU A 71 -5.90 -8.55 1.56
N PRO A 72 -5.18 -8.00 0.57
CA PRO A 72 -4.53 -8.82 -0.44
C PRO A 72 -3.57 -9.86 0.17
N PRO A 73 -3.29 -10.97 -0.55
CA PRO A 73 -2.42 -12.01 -0.04
C PRO A 73 -1.06 -11.46 0.42
N ARG A 74 -0.59 -11.90 1.60
CA ARG A 74 0.67 -11.43 2.19
C ARG A 74 1.87 -11.48 1.24
N SER A 75 1.91 -12.46 0.33
CA SER A 75 2.96 -12.58 -0.68
C SER A 75 2.93 -11.41 -1.66
N THR A 76 1.74 -11.03 -2.11
CA THR A 76 1.54 -9.87 -3.00
C THR A 76 1.92 -8.58 -2.29
N VAL A 77 1.45 -8.37 -1.06
CA VAL A 77 1.77 -7.17 -0.28
C VAL A 77 3.28 -7.02 -0.08
N HIS A 78 3.95 -8.12 0.33
CA HIS A 78 5.39 -8.12 0.55
C HIS A 78 6.20 -7.93 -0.74
N GLU A 79 5.76 -8.53 -1.86
CA GLU A 79 6.40 -8.34 -3.17
C GLU A 79 6.36 -6.87 -3.60
N TYR A 80 5.21 -6.22 -3.45
CA TYR A 80 5.06 -4.79 -3.76
C TYR A 80 5.90 -3.88 -2.86
N LEU A 81 5.98 -4.18 -1.56
CA LEU A 81 6.83 -3.42 -0.65
C LEU A 81 8.30 -3.50 -1.10
N GLY A 82 8.80 -4.69 -1.40
CA GLY A 82 10.18 -4.87 -1.89
C GLY A 82 10.44 -4.17 -3.23
N LEU A 83 9.47 -4.19 -4.14
CA LEU A 83 9.56 -3.47 -5.42
C LEU A 83 9.72 -1.95 -5.24
N TRP A 84 9.08 -1.37 -4.22
CA TRP A 84 9.15 0.07 -3.95
C TRP A 84 10.36 0.46 -3.09
N GLU A 85 10.83 -0.41 -2.20
CA GLU A 85 12.06 -0.20 -1.42
C GLU A 85 13.33 -0.25 -2.28
N MET A 86 13.37 -1.13 -3.28
CA MET A 86 14.55 -1.35 -4.14
C MET A 86 14.86 -0.21 -5.12
N GLY A 87 14.16 0.92 -4.99
CA GLY A 87 14.38 2.10 -5.81
C GLY A 87 13.81 1.94 -7.21
N TRP A 88 12.93 2.86 -7.56
CA TRP A 88 12.61 3.16 -8.95
C TRP A 88 13.90 3.55 -9.70
N HIS A 89 14.58 2.58 -10.30
CA HIS A 89 15.71 2.81 -11.20
C HIS A 89 15.20 2.78 -12.64
N PRO A 90 15.32 3.89 -13.41
CA PRO A 90 15.18 3.86 -14.86
C PRO A 90 16.45 3.22 -15.46
N GLY A 91 16.60 1.91 -15.27
CA GLY A 91 17.70 1.08 -15.79
C GLY A 91 17.16 -0.20 -16.45
N PRO A 92 17.95 -0.88 -17.30
CA PRO A 92 17.46 -1.92 -18.20
C PRO A 92 17.04 -3.24 -17.53
N HIS A 93 17.12 -3.36 -16.21
CA HIS A 93 16.83 -4.60 -15.49
C HIS A 93 15.75 -4.39 -14.42
N PRO A 94 14.48 -4.73 -14.69
CA PRO A 94 13.50 -4.88 -13.63
C PRO A 94 13.79 -6.16 -12.82
N PRO A 95 13.54 -6.18 -11.50
CA PRO A 95 13.37 -7.45 -10.80
C PRO A 95 12.23 -8.22 -11.49
N CYS A 96 12.53 -9.45 -11.86
CA CYS A 96 11.60 -10.41 -12.44
C CYS A 96 10.48 -10.72 -11.44
N ALA A 97 9.45 -9.88 -11.39
CA ALA A 97 8.38 -10.02 -10.41
C ALA A 97 7.09 -9.34 -10.90
N PHE A 98 6.64 -9.77 -12.08
CA PHE A 98 5.23 -9.76 -12.45
C PHE A 98 4.99 -11.14 -13.05
N ARG A 99 4.87 -12.16 -12.21
CA ARG A 99 4.44 -13.48 -12.66
C ARG A 99 3.05 -13.38 -13.27
#